data_AF-A0A8J7K070-F1
#
_entry.id   AF-A0A8J7K070-F1
#
_cell.length_a   1.000
_cell.length_b   1.000
_cell.length_c   1.000
_cell.angle_alpha   90.00
_cell.angle_beta   90.00
_cell.angle_gamma   90.00
#
_symmetry.space_group_name_H-M   'P 1'
#
loop_
_entity.id
_entity.type
_entity.pdbx_description
1 polymer ?
#
loop_
_entity_poly.entity_id
_entity_poly.type
_entity_poly.pdbx_seq_one_letter_code
_entity_poly.pdbx_strand_id
1 'polypeptide(L)'
;MKKQLICGALLSVLSFTTQAGLFDQIATGTWDSVKPTNAYKLETYGYNVRVYEWTPKDNANIRCVFVAGETNSTGVSCYPVDKSKEK
;
A
#
# COMPACT_ATOMS: atom_id res chain seq x y z
N MET A 1 -43.57 -16.20 -12.48
CA MET A 1 -42.37 -15.55 -13.05
C MET A 1 -42.04 -14.19 -12.42
N LYS A 2 -43.01 -13.30 -12.11
CA LYS A 2 -42.76 -12.00 -11.45
C LYS A 2 -42.03 -12.08 -10.08
N LYS A 3 -42.36 -13.04 -9.21
CA LYS A 3 -41.69 -13.21 -7.90
C LYS A 3 -40.21 -13.64 -8.01
N GLN A 4 -39.85 -14.38 -9.06
CA GLN A 4 -38.48 -14.86 -9.31
C GLN A 4 -37.59 -13.71 -9.81
N LEU A 5 -38.14 -12.79 -10.62
CA LEU A 5 -37.45 -11.58 -11.10
C LEU A 5 -37.19 -10.56 -9.97
N ILE A 6 -38.12 -10.43 -9.02
CA ILE A 6 -37.97 -9.51 -7.87
C ILE A 6 -36.88 -10.01 -6.91
N CYS A 7 -36.81 -11.32 -6.65
CA CYS A 7 -35.71 -11.89 -5.84
C CYS A 7 -34.34 -11.72 -6.51
N GLY A 8 -34.25 -11.93 -7.84
CA GLY A 8 -33.00 -11.74 -8.58
C GLY A 8 -32.49 -10.30 -8.55
N ALA A 9 -33.38 -9.32 -8.64
CA ALA A 9 -33.04 -7.90 -8.55
C ALA A 9 -32.61 -7.45 -7.15
N LEU A 10 -33.10 -8.10 -6.09
CA LEU A 10 -32.69 -7.80 -4.72
C LEU A 10 -31.30 -8.36 -4.39
N LEU A 11 -30.93 -9.49 -4.99
CA LEU A 11 -29.62 -10.14 -4.83
C LEU A 11 -28.48 -9.40 -5.53
N SER A 12 -28.73 -8.71 -6.65
CA SER A 12 -27.71 -7.94 -7.36
C SER A 12 -27.30 -6.65 -6.65
N VAL A 13 -28.19 -6.05 -5.85
CA VAL A 13 -27.92 -4.82 -5.09
C VAL A 13 -27.03 -5.07 -3.86
N LEU A 14 -26.99 -6.30 -3.35
CA LEU A 14 -26.14 -6.64 -2.19
C LEU A 14 -24.65 -6.82 -2.57
N SER A 15 -24.35 -7.00 -3.86
CA SER A 15 -22.99 -7.20 -4.38
C SER A 15 -22.11 -5.93 -4.38
N PHE A 16 -22.66 -4.75 -4.10
CA PHE A 16 -21.89 -3.49 -4.08
C PHE A 16 -21.12 -3.25 -2.77
N THR A 17 -21.30 -4.09 -1.75
CA THR A 17 -20.76 -3.87 -0.39
C THR A 17 -19.27 -4.20 -0.25
N THR A 18 -18.59 -4.69 -1.30
CA THR A 18 -17.18 -5.11 -1.27
C THR A 18 -16.23 -4.22 -2.09
N GLN A 19 -16.65 -3.02 -2.49
CA GLN A 19 -15.89 -2.12 -3.40
C GLN A 19 -14.77 -1.29 -2.76
N ALA A 20 -14.26 -1.63 -1.57
CA ALA A 20 -13.19 -0.86 -0.93
C ALA A 20 -11.98 -0.60 -1.86
N GLY A 21 -11.58 -1.58 -2.67
CA GLY A 21 -10.49 -1.43 -3.65
C GLY A 21 -10.84 -0.61 -4.89
N LEU A 22 -12.11 -0.53 -5.30
CA LEU A 22 -12.51 0.24 -6.48
C LEU A 22 -12.56 1.74 -6.17
N PHE A 23 -13.08 2.10 -5.00
CA PHE A 23 -13.07 3.49 -4.54
C PHE A 23 -11.64 4.00 -4.34
N ASP A 24 -10.75 3.18 -3.79
CA ASP A 24 -9.34 3.55 -3.59
C ASP A 24 -8.62 3.78 -4.93
N GLN A 25 -8.85 2.92 -5.93
CA GLN A 25 -8.31 3.10 -7.28
C GLN A 25 -8.85 4.35 -7.99
N ILE A 26 -10.13 4.68 -7.82
CA ILE A 26 -10.71 5.91 -8.40
C ILE A 26 -10.18 7.15 -7.67
N ALA A 27 -10.11 7.11 -6.34
CA ALA A 27 -9.66 8.23 -5.51
C ALA A 27 -8.17 8.56 -5.70
N THR A 28 -7.36 7.54 -5.98
CA THR A 28 -5.89 7.69 -6.16
C THR A 28 -5.44 7.60 -7.61
N GLY A 29 -6.34 7.36 -8.57
CA GLY A 29 -5.99 7.13 -9.97
C GLY A 29 -5.34 8.32 -10.69
N THR A 30 -5.50 9.53 -10.16
CA THR A 30 -4.86 10.76 -10.67
C THR A 30 -3.58 11.12 -9.90
N TRP A 31 -3.20 10.35 -8.88
CA TRP A 31 -2.03 10.66 -8.08
C TRP A 31 -0.76 10.22 -8.80
N ASP A 32 0.23 11.09 -8.84
CA ASP A 32 1.54 10.75 -9.37
C ASP A 32 2.19 9.65 -8.52
N SER A 33 2.40 8.48 -9.12
CA SER A 33 3.14 7.39 -8.47
C SER A 33 4.63 7.74 -8.43
N VAL A 34 5.15 8.02 -7.24
CA VAL A 34 6.57 8.29 -7.02
C VAL A 34 7.28 7.00 -6.66
N LYS A 35 8.34 6.65 -7.40
CA LYS A 35 9.18 5.50 -7.06
C LYS A 35 9.96 5.78 -5.77
N PRO A 36 10.06 4.80 -4.85
CA PRO A 36 10.94 4.91 -3.70
C PRO A 36 12.39 5.02 -4.15
N THR A 37 13.23 5.60 -3.30
CA THR A 37 14.68 5.75 -3.53
C THR A 37 15.34 4.38 -3.65
N ASN A 38 15.02 3.45 -2.75
CA ASN A 38 15.46 2.06 -2.82
C ASN A 38 14.28 1.11 -2.63
N ALA A 39 14.33 -0.04 -3.29
CA ALA A 39 13.39 -1.14 -3.07
C ALA A 39 14.14 -2.47 -3.19
N TYR A 40 14.05 -3.32 -2.16
CA TYR A 40 14.75 -4.60 -2.13
C TYR A 40 14.01 -5.64 -1.28
N LYS A 41 14.39 -6.91 -1.47
CA LYS A 41 13.94 -8.01 -0.63
C LYS A 41 14.94 -8.26 0.48
N LEU A 42 14.45 -8.47 1.69
CA LEU A 42 15.26 -8.96 2.80
C LEU A 42 15.14 -10.48 2.88
N GLU A 43 16.29 -11.14 2.91
CA GLU A 43 16.38 -12.55 3.24
C GLU A 43 16.04 -12.72 4.73
N THR A 44 14.86 -13.25 5.00
CA THR A 44 14.40 -13.57 6.36
C THR A 44 13.96 -15.02 6.39
N TYR A 45 14.17 -15.70 7.53
CA TYR A 45 14.08 -17.16 7.66
C TYR A 45 12.70 -17.71 7.22
N GLY A 46 12.57 -18.04 5.94
CA GLY A 46 11.34 -18.55 5.34
C GLY A 46 10.26 -17.51 5.03
N TYR A 47 10.54 -16.20 5.11
CA TYR A 47 9.55 -15.14 4.83
C TYR A 47 10.03 -14.21 3.71
N ASN A 48 9.10 -13.81 2.83
CA ASN A 48 9.36 -12.74 1.87
C ASN A 48 9.10 -11.38 2.53
N VAL A 49 10.17 -10.66 2.85
CA VAL A 49 10.08 -9.28 3.35
C VAL A 49 10.50 -8.31 2.26
N ARG A 50 9.64 -7.34 1.97
CA ARG A 50 9.93 -6.24 1.02
C ARG A 50 10.20 -4.97 1.79
N VAL A 51 11.26 -4.27 1.41
CA VAL A 51 11.64 -2.99 1.99
C VAL A 51 11.59 -1.92 0.91
N TYR A 52 11.00 -0.79 1.27
CA TYR A 52 10.96 0.40 0.44
C TYR A 52 11.50 1.57 1.25
N GLU A 53 12.47 2.26 0.70
CA GLU A 53 13.11 3.40 1.34
C GLU A 53 12.86 4.66 0.52
N TRP A 54 12.53 5.77 1.16
CA TRP A 54 12.40 7.05 0.48
C TRP A 54 12.79 8.22 1.38
N THR A 55 13.18 9.32 0.73
CA THR A 55 13.32 10.63 1.36
C THR A 55 12.05 11.43 1.08
N PRO A 56 11.34 11.95 2.10
CA PRO A 56 10.17 12.81 1.90
C PRO A 56 10.49 14.05 1.06
N LYS A 57 9.54 14.48 0.21
CA LYS A 57 9.72 15.64 -0.68
C LYS A 57 9.87 16.95 0.09
N ASP A 58 9.22 17.05 1.25
CA ASP A 58 9.19 18.22 2.12
C ASP A 58 10.38 18.27 3.09
N ASN A 59 11.04 17.13 3.36
CA ASN A 59 12.18 17.07 4.28
C ASN A 59 13.28 16.10 3.80
N ALA A 60 14.29 16.68 3.16
CA ALA A 60 15.46 15.95 2.66
C ALA A 60 16.40 15.39 3.75
N ASN A 61 16.18 15.73 5.03
CA ASN A 61 17.00 15.27 6.15
C ASN A 61 16.39 14.07 6.89
N ILE A 62 15.29 13.50 6.38
CA ILE A 62 14.64 12.32 6.93
C ILE A 62 14.71 11.18 5.90
N ARG A 63 14.96 9.97 6.39
CA ARG A 63 14.78 8.73 5.63
C ARG A 63 13.62 7.97 6.24
N CYS A 64 12.67 7.57 5.41
CA CYS A 64 11.59 6.68 5.78
C CYS A 64 11.82 5.29 5.17
N VAL A 65 11.45 4.26 5.92
CA VAL A 65 11.54 2.85 5.56
C VAL A 65 10.18 2.22 5.81
N PHE A 66 9.60 1.62 4.78
CA PHE A 66 8.42 0.78 4.85
C PHE A 66 8.85 -0.67 4.70
N VAL A 67 8.41 -1.50 5.64
CA VAL A 67 8.65 -2.95 5.62
C VAL A 67 7.30 -3.64 5.48
N ALA A 68 7.20 -4.55 4.52
CA ALA A 68 6.03 -5.40 4.33
C ALA A 68 6.44 -6.88 4.34
N GLY A 69 6.01 -7.59 5.38
CA GLY A 69 6.14 -9.05 5.48
C GLY A 69 4.85 -9.79 5.09
N GLU A 70 4.97 -11.07 4.79
CA GLU A 70 3.84 -11.95 4.43
C GLU A 70 2.82 -12.14 5.56
N THR A 71 3.24 -12.02 6.82
CA THR A 71 2.43 -12.33 8.01
C THR A 71 1.86 -11.08 8.68
N ASN A 72 1.11 -10.26 7.92
CA ASN A 72 0.42 -9.04 8.42
C ASN A 72 1.30 -8.04 9.18
N SER A 73 2.62 -8.19 9.10
CA SER A 73 3.59 -7.36 9.79
C SER A 73 4.08 -6.32 8.80
N THR A 74 3.36 -5.19 8.76
CA THR A 74 3.71 -4.02 7.97
C THR A 74 4.01 -2.85 8.89
N GLY A 75 4.97 -2.01 8.52
CA GLY A 75 5.34 -0.86 9.35
C GLY A 75 6.13 0.18 8.59
N VAL A 76 5.92 1.45 8.94
CA VAL A 76 6.71 2.58 8.48
C VAL A 76 7.49 3.13 9.66
N SER A 77 8.78 3.39 9.46
CA SER A 77 9.61 4.13 10.40
C SER A 77 10.39 5.20 9.66
N CYS A 78 10.54 6.36 10.28
CA CYS A 78 11.31 7.47 9.72
C CYS A 78 12.35 7.94 10.74
N TYR A 79 13.56 8.24 10.27
CA TYR A 79 14.67 8.67 11.11
C TYR A 79 15.50 9.77 10.42
N PRO A 80 16.17 10.65 11.20
CA PRO A 80 17.09 11.64 10.66
C PRO A 80 18.27 10.99 9.95
N VAL A 81 18.64 11.55 8.79
CA VAL A 81 19.82 11.13 8.05
C VAL A 81 20.98 12.04 8.41
N ASP A 82 22.00 11.49 9.03
CA ASP A 82 23.25 12.20 9.26
C ASP A 82 24.07 12.22 7.95
N LYS A 83 24.09 13.37 7.28
CA LYS A 83 24.82 13.56 6.01
C LYS A 83 26.33 13.38 6.14
N SER A 84 26.89 13.28 7.35
CA SER A 84 28.31 12.98 7.56
C SER A 84 28.67 11.51 7.34
N LYS A 85 27.68 10.62 7.20
CA LYS A 85 27.86 9.16 7.08
C LYS A 85 27.65 8.62 5.66
N GLU A 86 27.25 9.46 4.71
CA GLU A 86 27.12 9.12 3.30
C GLU A 86 28.52 9.14 2.67
N LYS A 87 29.11 7.96 2.51
CA LYS A 87 30.51 7.75 2.13
C LYS A 87 30.67 7.54 0.63
#